data_AF-A0A973JEF7-F1
#
_entry.id   AF-A0A973JEF7-F1
#
_cell.length_a   1.000
_cell.length_b   1.000
_cell.length_c   1.000
_cell.angle_alpha   90.00
_cell.angle_beta   90.00
_cell.angle_gamma   90.00
#
_symmetry.space_group_name_H-M   'P 1'
#
loop_
_entity.id
_entity.type
_entity.pdbx_description
1 polymer ?
#
loop_
_entity_poly.entity_id
_entity_poly.type
_entity_poly.pdbx_seq_one_letter_code
_entity_poly.pdbx_strand_id
1 'polypeptide(L)'
;IGGVKLLDKLGIKPAVYHMNEGHSAFLTVELLARELSKGIPEKEAMENVRSRCVFTTHTPVPAGHDRFSRDMINYTFDKYLSQIGMTLDDLMKLGSEDPSNLNGLFTMTVLALQLSRAANGVSKLHGEVSRAMWQHLYPSLPASEVPIGHITNGVHASSWGCGYTDTFWRNYTGSIDEMTSSRQAAEAVLAKVSDEEIWSLRYSLKRNLIDFIYRYLANQLYHQHNHPLSSEYDMMRSEKNTLSPDILTIGFARRFATYKRAPLIFRDLDRLNMIINNPKRPVQIIFAGKAHPHDDAGKDYIRQIVEYSRRPQFNGKVIFLENYNLGVAKRMVSGVDVWLNTPVRPMEASGTSGEKTVLHGGLNFSVLDGWWPEAYNGDNGWAISHGEMFYNPEEQDRFDADNLYTVLENQIIPTFYDRNEYNIPTKWIRKIRNAIATIAPEYNTHRMVRDYATLYYLQNKEN
;
A
#
# COMPACT_ATOMS: atom_id res chain seq x y z
N ILE A 1 16.44 11.22 -17.77
CA ILE A 1 17.41 12.22 -18.32
C ILE A 1 18.01 13.11 -17.24
N GLY A 2 17.29 14.11 -16.71
CA GLY A 2 17.86 15.13 -15.81
C GLY A 2 18.62 14.57 -14.59
N GLY A 3 18.08 13.53 -13.94
CA GLY A 3 18.76 12.86 -12.81
C GLY A 3 20.11 12.25 -13.19
N VAL A 4 20.24 11.63 -14.36
CA VAL A 4 21.52 11.05 -14.83
C VAL A 4 22.52 12.16 -15.15
N LYS A 5 22.08 13.26 -15.77
CA LYS A 5 22.94 14.44 -16.01
C LYS A 5 23.41 15.09 -14.71
N LEU A 6 22.55 15.15 -13.69
CA LEU A 6 22.93 15.67 -12.38
C LEU A 6 24.00 14.78 -11.72
N LEU A 7 23.80 13.47 -11.69
CA LEU A 7 24.78 12.53 -11.11
C LEU A 7 26.15 12.66 -11.78
N ASP A 8 26.17 12.80 -13.10
CA ASP A 8 27.37 13.03 -13.88
C ASP A 8 28.10 14.33 -13.51
N LYS A 9 27.36 15.44 -13.38
CA LYS A 9 27.92 16.72 -12.93
C LYS A 9 28.47 16.67 -11.51
N LEU A 10 27.92 15.80 -10.67
CA LEU A 10 28.42 15.54 -9.32
C LEU A 10 29.59 14.53 -9.30
N GLY A 11 30.00 13.98 -10.45
CA GLY A 11 31.04 12.96 -10.53
C GLY A 11 30.63 11.59 -9.96
N ILE A 12 29.33 11.39 -9.70
CA ILE A 12 28.80 10.14 -9.15
C ILE A 12 28.59 9.16 -10.31
N LYS A 13 29.20 7.97 -10.18
CA LYS A 13 29.07 6.86 -11.15
C LYS A 13 28.33 5.69 -10.50
N PRO A 14 26.99 5.64 -10.58
CA PRO A 14 26.22 4.51 -10.06
C PRO A 14 26.63 3.20 -10.73
N ALA A 15 26.81 2.16 -9.92
CA ALA A 15 26.96 0.80 -10.42
C ALA A 15 25.63 0.26 -10.98
N VAL A 16 24.50 0.71 -10.40
CA VAL A 16 23.15 0.32 -10.79
C VAL A 16 22.25 1.54 -10.81
N TYR A 17 21.42 1.64 -11.84
CA TYR A 17 20.28 2.54 -11.94
C TYR A 17 19.00 1.72 -11.74
N HIS A 18 18.26 2.03 -10.68
CA HIS A 18 17.00 1.37 -10.41
C HIS A 18 15.84 2.29 -10.78
N MET A 19 15.07 1.87 -11.78
CA MET A 19 13.82 2.49 -12.18
C MET A 19 12.68 2.05 -11.28
N ASN A 20 12.10 3.01 -10.57
CA ASN A 20 10.88 2.82 -9.80
C ASN A 20 9.68 3.27 -10.66
N GLU A 21 8.98 2.31 -11.25
CA GLU A 21 7.91 2.49 -12.24
C GLU A 21 8.36 3.13 -13.58
N GLY A 22 7.54 2.95 -14.62
CA GLY A 22 7.79 3.36 -15.99
C GLY A 22 8.13 4.84 -16.17
N HIS A 23 7.57 5.74 -15.36
CA HIS A 23 7.85 7.18 -15.41
C HIS A 23 9.36 7.54 -15.36
N SER A 24 10.19 6.67 -14.75
CA SER A 24 11.64 6.86 -14.66
C SER A 24 12.44 6.32 -15.85
N ALA A 25 11.79 5.64 -16.81
CA ALA A 25 12.45 4.89 -17.87
C ALA A 25 13.26 5.75 -18.85
N PHE A 26 12.96 7.03 -19.01
CA PHE A 26 13.80 7.94 -19.81
C PHE A 26 15.21 8.17 -19.23
N LEU A 27 15.55 7.60 -18.06
CA LEU A 27 16.95 7.50 -17.65
C LEU A 27 17.76 6.60 -18.59
N THR A 28 17.16 5.52 -19.13
CA THR A 28 17.86 4.56 -19.99
C THR A 28 18.21 5.16 -21.34
N VAL A 29 17.35 6.03 -21.87
CA VAL A 29 17.61 6.79 -23.10
C VAL A 29 18.82 7.73 -22.95
N GLU A 30 19.00 8.37 -21.79
CA GLU A 30 20.20 9.18 -21.51
C GLU A 30 21.45 8.33 -21.32
N LEU A 31 21.34 7.15 -20.72
CA LEU A 31 22.48 6.22 -20.64
C LEU A 31 22.87 5.71 -22.03
N LEU A 32 21.89 5.38 -22.87
CA LEU A 32 22.10 4.92 -24.23
C LEU A 32 22.77 6.00 -25.10
N ALA A 33 22.25 7.23 -25.02
CA ALA A 33 22.85 8.40 -25.66
C ALA A 33 24.34 8.56 -25.33
N ARG A 34 24.72 8.35 -24.07
CA ARG A 34 26.12 8.45 -23.64
C ARG A 34 27.00 7.36 -24.20
N GLU A 35 26.52 6.12 -24.23
CA GLU A 35 27.28 5.02 -24.84
C GLU A 35 27.46 5.26 -26.35
N LEU A 36 26.40 5.66 -27.06
CA LEU A 36 26.45 6.00 -28.48
C LEU A 36 27.41 7.18 -28.76
N SER A 37 27.43 8.22 -27.92
CA SER A 37 28.34 9.36 -28.06
C SER A 37 29.82 9.00 -27.95
N LYS A 38 30.15 7.83 -27.37
CA LYS A 38 31.52 7.29 -27.32
C LYS A 38 31.89 6.50 -28.59
N GLY A 39 30.97 6.39 -29.55
CA GLY A 39 31.12 5.57 -30.75
C GLY A 39 30.87 4.08 -30.53
N ILE A 40 30.25 3.69 -29.41
CA ILE A 40 29.92 2.29 -29.13
C ILE A 40 28.74 1.89 -30.04
N PRO A 41 28.81 0.75 -30.76
CA PRO A 41 27.72 0.28 -31.61
C PRO A 41 26.42 0.08 -30.81
N GLU A 42 25.27 0.36 -31.43
CA GLU A 42 23.95 0.38 -30.77
C GLU A 42 23.67 -0.88 -29.94
N LYS A 43 23.92 -2.06 -30.51
CA LYS A 43 23.69 -3.33 -29.81
C LYS A 43 24.51 -3.44 -28.52
N GLU A 44 25.80 -3.12 -28.58
CA GLU A 44 26.69 -3.13 -27.42
C GLU A 44 26.31 -2.03 -26.42
N ALA A 45 25.94 -0.85 -26.92
CA ALA A 45 25.46 0.25 -26.09
C ALA A 45 24.19 -0.13 -25.32
N MET A 46 23.24 -0.81 -25.96
CA MET A 46 22.05 -1.35 -25.30
C MET A 46 22.41 -2.39 -24.23
N GLU A 47 23.31 -3.33 -24.53
CA GLU A 47 23.78 -4.32 -23.55
C GLU A 47 24.45 -3.65 -22.34
N ASN A 48 25.27 -2.61 -22.56
CA ASN A 48 25.89 -1.79 -21.51
C ASN A 48 24.86 -1.02 -20.66
N VAL A 49 23.75 -0.57 -21.26
CA VAL A 49 22.66 0.06 -20.51
C VAL A 49 21.90 -0.98 -19.71
N ARG A 50 21.48 -2.08 -20.35
CA ARG A 50 20.76 -3.18 -19.69
C ARG A 50 21.53 -3.69 -18.48
N SER A 51 22.83 -3.93 -18.64
CA SER A 51 23.70 -4.44 -17.59
C SER A 51 23.83 -3.52 -16.38
N ARG A 52 23.37 -2.25 -16.44
CA ARG A 52 23.35 -1.30 -15.31
C ARG A 52 21.96 -0.99 -14.79
N CYS A 53 20.91 -1.48 -15.43
CA CYS A 53 19.54 -1.05 -15.16
C CYS A 53 18.68 -2.18 -14.56
N VAL A 54 17.95 -1.84 -13.50
CA VAL A 54 16.93 -2.70 -12.86
C VAL A 54 15.59 -1.96 -12.87
N PHE A 55 14.49 -2.69 -13.02
CA PHE A 55 13.15 -2.11 -13.10
C PHE A 55 12.17 -2.74 -12.10
N THR A 56 11.53 -1.92 -11.27
CA THR A 56 10.37 -2.35 -10.47
C THR A 56 9.09 -1.77 -11.07
N THR A 57 8.08 -2.62 -11.32
CA THR A 57 6.71 -2.21 -11.66
C THR A 57 5.81 -2.24 -10.42
N HIS A 58 4.95 -1.25 -10.27
CA HIS A 58 3.94 -1.15 -9.20
C HIS A 58 2.51 -1.23 -9.72
N THR A 59 2.34 -1.39 -11.03
CA THR A 59 1.05 -1.27 -11.71
C THR A 59 0.47 -2.65 -12.01
N PRO A 60 -0.68 -3.00 -11.40
CA PRO A 60 -1.30 -4.33 -11.55
C PRO A 60 -2.25 -4.44 -12.74
N VAL A 61 -2.52 -3.33 -13.46
CA VAL A 61 -3.50 -3.28 -14.55
C VAL A 61 -2.93 -2.59 -15.80
N PRO A 62 -3.23 -3.09 -17.02
CA PRO A 62 -2.68 -2.52 -18.26
C PRO A 62 -2.93 -1.02 -18.45
N ALA A 63 -4.12 -0.55 -18.04
CA ALA A 63 -4.52 0.85 -18.16
C ALA A 63 -3.74 1.82 -17.25
N GLY A 64 -2.99 1.30 -16.27
CA GLY A 64 -2.18 2.13 -15.37
C GLY A 64 -0.79 2.46 -15.91
N HIS A 65 -0.38 1.86 -17.04
CA HIS A 65 0.93 2.08 -17.64
C HIS A 65 0.94 3.28 -18.57
N ASP A 66 1.97 4.12 -18.47
CA ASP A 66 2.11 5.30 -19.33
C ASP A 66 2.30 4.91 -20.79
N ARG A 67 1.45 5.49 -21.64
CA ARG A 67 1.47 5.32 -23.09
C ARG A 67 1.38 6.67 -23.78
N PHE A 68 2.26 6.91 -24.73
CA PHE A 68 2.36 8.15 -25.48
C PHE A 68 2.21 7.90 -26.97
N SER A 69 1.57 8.81 -27.70
CA SER A 69 1.53 8.72 -29.16
C SER A 69 2.91 9.00 -29.74
N ARG A 70 3.17 8.46 -30.94
CA ARG A 70 4.38 8.74 -31.72
C ARG A 70 4.62 10.24 -31.87
N ASP A 71 3.56 11.01 -32.17
CA ASP A 71 3.65 12.47 -32.33
C ASP A 71 4.11 13.17 -31.05
N MET A 72 3.63 12.72 -29.89
CA MET A 72 4.04 13.28 -28.60
C MET A 72 5.50 12.97 -28.29
N ILE A 73 5.95 11.75 -28.59
CA ILE A 73 7.37 11.38 -28.47
C ILE A 73 8.20 12.25 -29.43
N ASN A 74 7.80 12.36 -30.70
CA ASN A 74 8.51 13.17 -31.69
C ASN A 74 8.63 14.63 -31.24
N TYR A 75 7.51 15.26 -30.88
CA TYR A 75 7.47 16.64 -30.40
C TYR A 75 8.42 16.87 -29.22
N THR A 76 8.51 15.89 -28.32
CA THR A 76 9.32 15.99 -27.10
C THR A 76 10.80 15.71 -27.35
N PHE A 77 11.12 14.74 -28.23
CA PHE A 77 12.45 14.15 -28.33
C PHE A 77 13.21 14.47 -29.62
N ASP A 78 12.59 15.02 -30.68
CA ASP A 78 13.24 15.26 -31.99
C ASP A 78 14.62 15.90 -31.88
N LYS A 79 14.71 17.06 -31.20
CA LYS A 79 15.99 17.77 -30.99
C LYS A 79 17.00 16.96 -30.19
N TYR A 80 16.52 16.20 -29.21
CA TYR A 80 17.38 15.40 -28.34
C TYR A 80 17.94 14.17 -29.09
N LEU A 81 17.10 13.49 -29.87
CA LEU A 81 17.45 12.35 -30.71
C LEU A 81 18.51 12.72 -31.76
N SER A 82 18.32 13.87 -32.41
CA SER A 82 19.28 14.43 -33.38
C SER A 82 20.68 14.65 -32.77
N GLN A 83 20.76 15.03 -31.49
CA GLN A 83 22.05 15.25 -30.81
C GLN A 83 22.80 13.96 -30.49
N ILE A 84 22.09 12.85 -30.36
CA ILE A 84 22.65 11.56 -29.91
C ILE A 84 22.78 10.54 -31.05
N GLY A 85 22.45 10.93 -32.28
CA GLY A 85 22.54 10.09 -33.46
C GLY A 85 21.51 8.96 -33.50
N MET A 86 20.35 9.15 -32.86
CA MET A 86 19.26 8.16 -32.83
C MET A 86 18.07 8.69 -33.64
N THR A 87 17.38 7.83 -34.38
CA THR A 87 16.15 8.24 -35.07
C THR A 87 14.92 8.09 -34.17
N LEU A 88 13.81 8.74 -34.52
CA LEU A 88 12.53 8.51 -33.84
C LEU A 88 12.10 7.04 -33.92
N ASP A 89 12.35 6.37 -35.04
CA ASP A 89 12.01 4.96 -35.23
C ASP A 89 12.78 4.06 -34.28
N ASP A 90 14.06 4.37 -34.03
CA ASP A 90 14.88 3.61 -33.09
C ASP A 90 14.35 3.76 -31.67
N LEU A 91 13.98 4.98 -31.27
CA LEU A 91 13.34 5.19 -29.97
C LEU A 91 12.00 4.44 -29.91
N MET A 92 11.13 4.57 -30.92
CA MET A 92 9.81 3.92 -30.93
C MET A 92 9.91 2.39 -30.82
N LYS A 93 10.90 1.74 -31.45
CA LYS A 93 11.14 0.29 -31.29
C LYS A 93 11.39 -0.10 -29.83
N LEU A 94 12.06 0.74 -29.06
CA LEU A 94 12.39 0.45 -27.66
C LEU A 94 11.18 0.50 -26.73
N GLY A 95 10.17 1.30 -27.07
CA GLY A 95 8.95 1.46 -26.28
C GLY A 95 7.71 0.77 -26.87
N SER A 96 7.80 0.13 -28.05
CA SER A 96 6.64 -0.49 -28.70
C SER A 96 6.40 -1.92 -28.21
N GLU A 97 5.15 -2.26 -27.92
CA GLU A 97 4.72 -3.64 -27.66
C GLU A 97 4.77 -4.51 -28.92
N ASP A 98 4.60 -3.88 -30.08
CA ASP A 98 4.75 -4.52 -31.38
C ASP A 98 5.86 -3.78 -32.16
N PRO A 99 7.07 -4.34 -32.21
CA PRO A 99 8.19 -3.74 -32.95
C PRO A 99 7.93 -3.58 -34.46
N SER A 100 6.93 -4.27 -35.02
CA SER A 100 6.55 -4.10 -36.43
C SER A 100 5.66 -2.89 -36.67
N ASN A 101 5.01 -2.36 -35.62
CA ASN A 101 4.13 -1.20 -35.68
C ASN A 101 4.72 0.02 -34.95
N LEU A 102 5.59 0.76 -35.64
CA LEU A 102 6.23 1.97 -35.09
C LEU A 102 5.31 3.21 -35.03
N ASN A 103 4.09 3.10 -35.56
CA ASN A 103 3.05 4.12 -35.44
C ASN A 103 2.13 3.87 -34.24
N GLY A 104 2.36 2.77 -33.50
CA GLY A 104 1.65 2.45 -32.26
C GLY A 104 2.02 3.36 -31.09
N LEU A 105 1.53 2.99 -29.91
CA LEU A 105 1.79 3.72 -28.67
C LEU A 105 3.17 3.37 -28.10
N PHE A 106 3.90 4.39 -27.68
CA PHE A 106 5.14 4.27 -26.92
C PHE A 106 4.83 3.99 -25.45
N THR A 107 5.26 2.85 -24.94
CA THR A 107 4.94 2.37 -23.60
C THR A 107 6.17 2.42 -22.71
N MET A 108 6.09 3.22 -21.64
CA MET A 108 7.24 3.45 -20.76
C MET A 108 7.72 2.18 -20.06
N THR A 109 6.79 1.27 -19.74
CA THR A 109 7.13 -0.02 -19.13
C THR A 109 7.85 -0.94 -20.12
N VAL A 110 7.49 -0.92 -21.39
CA VAL A 110 8.22 -1.66 -22.43
C VAL A 110 9.65 -1.12 -22.56
N LEU A 111 9.82 0.20 -22.60
CA LEU A 111 11.14 0.83 -22.58
C LEU A 111 11.97 0.36 -21.38
N ALA A 112 11.37 0.33 -20.18
CA ALA A 112 12.05 -0.10 -18.97
C ALA A 112 12.44 -1.59 -19.03
N LEU A 113 11.53 -2.47 -19.48
CA LEU A 113 11.76 -3.90 -19.62
C LEU A 113 12.84 -4.21 -20.67
N GLN A 114 12.81 -3.52 -21.81
CA GLN A 114 13.80 -3.70 -22.87
C GLN A 114 15.20 -3.20 -22.47
N LEU A 115 15.30 -2.17 -21.62
CA LEU A 115 16.59 -1.58 -21.24
C LEU A 115 17.02 -1.91 -19.80
N SER A 116 16.49 -3.01 -19.23
CA SER A 116 16.92 -3.56 -17.93
C SER A 116 17.47 -4.97 -18.06
N ARG A 117 18.41 -5.33 -17.18
CA ARG A 117 18.88 -6.72 -17.01
C ARG A 117 17.90 -7.57 -16.21
N ALA A 118 17.10 -6.93 -15.35
CA ALA A 118 16.20 -7.61 -14.45
C ALA A 118 15.00 -6.71 -14.11
N ALA A 119 13.84 -7.34 -13.91
CA ALA A 119 12.62 -6.66 -13.51
C ALA A 119 11.90 -7.40 -12.38
N ASN A 120 11.08 -6.68 -11.61
CA ASN A 120 10.29 -7.28 -10.53
C ASN A 120 8.96 -6.57 -10.28
N GLY A 121 7.99 -7.34 -9.80
CA GLY A 121 6.81 -6.85 -9.09
C GLY A 121 7.08 -6.62 -7.60
N VAL A 122 6.05 -6.13 -6.88
CA VAL A 122 6.18 -5.61 -5.51
C VAL A 122 5.48 -6.46 -4.43
N SER A 123 5.00 -7.63 -4.86
CA SER A 123 4.54 -8.77 -4.06
C SER A 123 4.59 -10.01 -4.95
N LYS A 124 4.50 -11.21 -4.37
CA LYS A 124 4.51 -12.46 -5.12
C LYS A 124 3.36 -12.54 -6.13
N LEU A 125 2.14 -12.24 -5.70
CA LEU A 125 0.96 -12.24 -6.58
C LEU A 125 1.11 -11.19 -7.69
N HIS A 126 1.67 -10.02 -7.38
CA HIS A 126 1.93 -9.01 -8.41
C HIS A 126 2.99 -9.43 -9.43
N GLY A 127 4.00 -10.21 -9.02
CA GLY A 127 4.95 -10.82 -9.95
C GLY A 127 4.26 -11.79 -10.92
N GLU A 128 3.29 -12.58 -10.46
CA GLU A 128 2.44 -13.44 -11.32
C GLU A 128 1.61 -12.60 -12.30
N VAL A 129 0.92 -11.57 -11.82
CA VAL A 129 0.12 -10.66 -12.66
C VAL A 129 0.98 -9.95 -13.70
N SER A 130 2.15 -9.45 -13.31
CA SER A 130 3.07 -8.74 -14.21
C SER A 130 3.59 -9.67 -15.30
N ARG A 131 3.96 -10.91 -14.96
CA ARG A 131 4.41 -11.90 -15.93
C ARG A 131 3.32 -12.23 -16.95
N ALA A 132 2.09 -12.43 -16.50
CA ALA A 132 0.95 -12.69 -17.40
C ALA A 132 0.67 -11.50 -18.32
N MET A 133 0.72 -10.27 -17.79
CA MET A 133 0.48 -9.04 -18.54
C MET A 133 1.49 -8.84 -19.68
N TRP A 134 2.76 -9.10 -19.41
CA TRP A 134 3.87 -8.83 -20.34
C TRP A 134 4.34 -10.06 -21.13
N GLN A 135 3.63 -11.20 -21.05
CA GLN A 135 4.01 -12.43 -21.73
C GLN A 135 4.12 -12.27 -23.26
N HIS A 136 3.29 -11.42 -23.86
CA HIS A 136 3.32 -11.15 -25.29
C HIS A 136 4.67 -10.59 -25.80
N LEU A 137 5.47 -9.95 -24.92
CA LEU A 137 6.83 -9.51 -25.25
C LEU A 137 7.85 -10.65 -25.29
N TYR A 138 7.49 -11.82 -24.78
CA TYR A 138 8.33 -13.02 -24.66
C TYR A 138 7.59 -14.23 -25.26
N PRO A 139 7.29 -14.24 -26.58
CA PRO A 139 6.40 -15.22 -27.20
C PRO A 139 6.93 -16.67 -27.10
N SER A 140 8.23 -16.85 -26.90
CA SER A 140 8.87 -18.16 -26.72
C SER A 140 8.77 -18.71 -25.29
N LEU A 141 8.33 -17.91 -24.32
CA LEU A 141 8.28 -18.28 -22.91
C LEU A 141 6.83 -18.42 -22.45
N PRO A 142 6.50 -19.46 -21.65
CA PRO A 142 5.25 -19.45 -20.91
C PRO A 142 5.23 -18.28 -19.92
N ALA A 143 4.05 -17.80 -19.53
CA ALA A 143 3.91 -16.71 -18.56
C ALA A 143 4.69 -16.99 -17.26
N SER A 144 4.79 -18.24 -16.82
CA SER A 144 5.56 -18.61 -15.63
C SER A 144 7.07 -18.33 -15.73
N GLU A 145 7.63 -18.24 -16.93
CA GLU A 145 9.06 -18.07 -17.18
C GLU A 145 9.43 -16.67 -17.69
N VAL A 146 8.44 -15.79 -17.90
CA VAL A 146 8.69 -14.37 -18.19
C VAL A 146 9.62 -13.79 -17.12
N PRO A 147 10.73 -13.11 -17.48
CA PRO A 147 11.80 -12.73 -16.55
C PRO A 147 11.45 -11.51 -15.69
N ILE A 148 10.32 -11.59 -14.99
CA ILE A 148 9.85 -10.61 -14.02
C ILE A 148 9.67 -11.35 -12.69
N GLY A 149 10.58 -11.07 -11.75
CA GLY A 149 10.54 -11.62 -10.39
C GLY A 149 9.62 -10.83 -9.47
N HIS A 150 9.86 -10.91 -8.17
CA HIS A 150 9.21 -10.05 -7.18
C HIS A 150 10.15 -9.73 -6.02
N ILE A 151 10.02 -8.53 -5.48
CA ILE A 151 10.53 -8.16 -4.17
C ILE A 151 9.34 -7.57 -3.42
N THR A 152 8.86 -8.27 -2.40
CA THR A 152 7.76 -7.75 -1.60
C THR A 152 8.18 -6.46 -0.89
N ASN A 153 7.31 -5.44 -0.96
CA ASN A 153 7.53 -4.20 -0.24
C ASN A 153 7.69 -4.42 1.28
N GLY A 154 8.30 -3.42 1.92
CA GLY A 154 8.32 -3.32 3.36
C GLY A 154 8.34 -1.89 3.84
N VAL A 155 8.02 -1.71 5.12
CA VAL A 155 7.93 -0.40 5.77
C VAL A 155 9.10 -0.17 6.71
N HIS A 156 9.58 1.08 6.76
CA HIS A 156 10.67 1.43 7.67
C HIS A 156 10.09 1.62 9.08
N ALA A 157 10.35 0.65 9.96
CA ALA A 157 9.74 0.57 11.28
C ALA A 157 9.95 1.86 12.08
N SER A 158 11.19 2.34 12.16
CA SER A 158 11.54 3.60 12.83
C SER A 158 10.83 4.84 12.27
N SER A 159 10.49 4.89 10.97
CA SER A 159 9.73 6.03 10.41
C SER A 159 8.24 5.97 10.72
N TRP A 160 7.68 4.77 10.90
CA TRP A 160 6.25 4.55 11.15
C TRP A 160 5.90 4.38 12.62
N GLY A 161 6.91 4.16 13.47
CA GLY A 161 6.84 4.34 14.91
C GLY A 161 6.22 5.68 15.32
N CYS A 162 5.67 5.70 16.53
CA CYS A 162 5.12 6.90 17.13
C CYS A 162 5.53 6.96 18.60
N GLY A 163 5.53 8.17 19.19
CA GLY A 163 6.09 8.38 20.53
C GLY A 163 5.61 7.39 21.60
N TYR A 164 4.32 6.99 21.58
CA TYR A 164 3.79 5.97 22.50
C TYR A 164 4.39 4.58 22.25
N THR A 165 4.38 4.13 21.00
CA THR A 165 4.94 2.83 20.57
C THR A 165 6.45 2.77 20.81
N ASP A 166 7.16 3.84 20.46
CA ASP A 166 8.62 3.89 20.59
C ASP A 166 9.03 3.91 22.07
N THR A 167 8.33 4.67 22.91
CA THR A 167 8.57 4.70 24.36
C THR A 167 8.29 3.35 24.99
N PHE A 168 7.21 2.68 24.57
CA PHE A 168 6.85 1.36 25.08
C PHE A 168 7.93 0.31 24.75
N TRP A 169 8.33 0.20 23.48
CA TRP A 169 9.29 -0.83 23.07
C TRP A 169 10.70 -0.60 23.62
N ARG A 170 11.10 0.67 23.86
CA ARG A 170 12.39 1.00 24.50
C ARG A 170 12.57 0.39 25.90
N ASN A 171 11.49 -0.01 26.57
CA ASN A 171 11.59 -0.70 27.85
C ASN A 171 12.07 -2.16 27.71
N TYR A 172 12.00 -2.76 26.51
CA TYR A 172 12.26 -4.19 26.30
C TYR A 172 13.35 -4.48 25.23
N THR A 173 13.69 -3.50 24.39
CA THR A 173 14.71 -3.57 23.33
C THR A 173 15.41 -2.22 23.15
N GLY A 174 16.64 -2.21 22.61
CA GLY A 174 17.38 -0.97 22.35
C GLY A 174 16.74 -0.11 21.26
N SER A 175 16.11 -0.75 20.26
CA SER A 175 15.38 -0.07 19.19
C SER A 175 14.29 -0.95 18.58
N ILE A 176 13.32 -0.32 17.89
CA ILE A 176 12.31 -1.06 17.13
C ILE A 176 12.93 -1.84 15.96
N ASP A 177 14.06 -1.38 15.42
CA ASP A 177 14.78 -2.03 14.34
C ASP A 177 15.45 -3.33 14.83
N GLU A 178 15.95 -3.37 16.06
CA GLU A 178 16.44 -4.61 16.69
C GLU A 178 15.31 -5.64 16.85
N MET A 179 14.16 -5.21 17.39
CA MET A 179 12.99 -6.07 17.55
C MET A 179 12.49 -6.64 16.22
N THR A 180 12.51 -5.83 15.16
CA THR A 180 12.02 -6.22 13.83
C THR A 180 13.11 -6.82 12.93
N SER A 181 14.31 -7.09 13.46
CA SER A 181 15.41 -7.67 12.68
C SER A 181 15.15 -9.11 12.23
N SER A 182 14.38 -9.87 13.00
CA SER A 182 13.98 -11.25 12.72
C SER A 182 12.75 -11.63 13.54
N ARG A 183 12.07 -12.71 13.14
CA ARG A 183 10.98 -13.30 13.91
C ARG A 183 11.41 -13.69 15.33
N GLN A 184 12.59 -14.29 15.48
CA GLN A 184 13.13 -14.70 16.77
C GLN A 184 13.38 -13.50 17.68
N ALA A 185 13.90 -12.39 17.14
CA ALA A 185 14.08 -11.16 17.90
C ALA A 185 12.73 -10.58 18.36
N ALA A 186 11.73 -10.56 17.48
CA ALA A 186 10.38 -10.09 17.82
C ALA A 186 9.75 -10.97 18.92
N GLU A 187 9.81 -12.29 18.77
CA GLU A 187 9.30 -13.26 19.75
C GLU A 187 10.01 -13.12 21.11
N ALA A 188 11.34 -12.95 21.12
CA ALA A 188 12.12 -12.77 22.34
C ALA A 188 11.79 -11.45 23.08
N VAL A 189 11.48 -10.38 22.35
CA VAL A 189 10.99 -9.13 22.96
C VAL A 189 9.57 -9.31 23.48
N LEU A 190 8.66 -9.86 22.68
CA LEU A 190 7.25 -10.08 23.04
C LEU A 190 7.10 -10.96 24.28
N ALA A 191 7.95 -11.97 24.46
CA ALA A 191 7.93 -12.86 25.62
C ALA A 191 8.17 -12.15 26.97
N LYS A 192 8.75 -10.94 26.95
CA LYS A 192 9.01 -10.12 28.16
C LYS A 192 7.85 -9.21 28.55
N VAL A 193 6.86 -9.06 27.69
CA VAL A 193 5.77 -8.08 27.83
C VAL A 193 4.50 -8.79 28.26
N SER A 194 3.81 -8.28 29.29
CA SER A 194 2.54 -8.83 29.74
C SER A 194 1.37 -8.49 28.79
N ASP A 195 0.25 -9.22 28.92
CA ASP A 195 -0.95 -8.93 28.13
C ASP A 195 -1.58 -7.58 28.51
N GLU A 196 -1.54 -7.22 29.79
CA GLU A 196 -2.00 -5.94 30.34
C GLU A 196 -1.19 -4.77 29.76
N GLU A 197 0.12 -4.92 29.62
CA GLU A 197 1.01 -3.91 29.06
C GLU A 197 0.71 -3.65 27.58
N ILE A 198 0.52 -4.71 26.78
CA ILE A 198 0.10 -4.58 25.37
C ILE A 198 -1.27 -3.92 25.27
N TRP A 199 -2.23 -4.34 26.11
CA TRP A 199 -3.57 -3.77 26.10
C TRP A 199 -3.58 -2.28 26.49
N SER A 200 -2.77 -1.90 27.49
CA SER A 200 -2.58 -0.50 27.91
C SER A 200 -1.97 0.37 26.80
N LEU A 201 -0.97 -0.16 26.07
CA LEU A 201 -0.43 0.51 24.88
C LEU A 201 -1.53 0.75 23.84
N ARG A 202 -2.31 -0.29 23.50
CA ARG A 202 -3.41 -0.18 22.54
C ARG A 202 -4.44 0.85 22.96
N TYR A 203 -4.84 0.85 24.23
CA TYR A 203 -5.77 1.81 24.78
C TYR A 203 -5.27 3.26 24.65
N SER A 204 -3.99 3.49 24.96
CA SER A 204 -3.34 4.80 24.85
C SER A 204 -3.31 5.31 23.41
N LEU A 205 -2.99 4.42 22.46
CA LEU A 205 -2.98 4.75 21.03
C LEU A 205 -4.38 5.08 20.49
N LYS A 206 -5.40 4.31 20.90
CA LYS A 206 -6.80 4.59 20.55
C LYS A 206 -7.26 5.94 21.07
N ARG A 207 -7.00 6.24 22.35
CA ARG A 207 -7.34 7.52 22.96
C ARG A 207 -6.68 8.68 22.21
N ASN A 208 -5.40 8.55 21.88
CA ASN A 208 -4.68 9.56 21.11
C ASN A 208 -5.26 9.76 19.70
N LEU A 209 -5.72 8.69 19.02
CA LEU A 209 -6.43 8.81 17.75
C LEU A 209 -7.76 9.54 17.91
N ILE A 210 -8.56 9.21 18.92
CA ILE A 210 -9.85 9.85 19.18
C ILE A 210 -9.66 11.34 19.50
N ASP A 211 -8.72 11.68 20.37
CA ASP A 211 -8.38 13.08 20.69
C ASP A 211 -7.91 13.84 19.44
N PHE A 212 -7.12 13.19 18.58
CA PHE A 212 -6.73 13.75 17.29
C PHE A 212 -7.94 14.01 16.39
N ILE A 213 -8.87 13.06 16.29
CA ILE A 213 -10.07 13.19 15.45
C ILE A 213 -10.92 14.38 15.89
N TYR A 214 -11.18 14.52 17.19
CA TYR A 214 -11.96 15.64 17.69
C TYR A 214 -11.31 17.00 17.37
N ARG A 215 -10.00 17.13 17.58
CA ARG A 215 -9.25 18.34 17.21
C ARG A 215 -9.26 18.58 15.70
N TYR A 216 -9.12 17.52 14.92
CA TYR A 216 -9.06 17.60 13.46
C TYR A 216 -10.40 18.07 12.89
N LEU A 217 -11.51 17.45 13.31
CA LEU A 217 -12.86 17.83 12.89
C LEU A 217 -13.19 19.27 13.32
N ALA A 218 -12.83 19.68 14.54
CA ALA A 218 -13.04 21.05 15.02
C ALA A 218 -12.33 22.08 14.12
N ASN A 219 -11.08 21.82 13.75
CA ASN A 219 -10.33 22.69 12.85
C ASN A 219 -10.92 22.73 11.43
N GLN A 220 -11.44 21.61 10.93
CA GLN A 220 -12.09 21.58 9.61
C GLN A 220 -13.35 22.46 9.58
N LEU A 221 -14.19 22.38 10.61
CA LEU A 221 -15.38 23.24 10.72
C LEU A 221 -15.00 24.72 10.77
N TYR A 222 -13.95 25.06 11.52
CA TYR A 222 -13.44 26.44 11.60
C TYR A 222 -13.03 27.00 10.22
N HIS A 223 -12.28 26.23 9.42
CA HIS A 223 -11.83 26.67 8.10
C HIS A 223 -12.95 26.74 7.04
N GLN A 224 -14.07 26.04 7.25
CA GLN A 224 -15.24 26.11 6.37
C GLN A 224 -16.11 27.36 6.61
N HIS A 225 -15.67 28.31 7.47
CA HIS A 225 -16.39 29.54 7.82
C HIS A 225 -17.81 29.31 8.40
N ASN A 226 -18.10 28.10 8.83
CA ASN A 226 -19.35 27.72 9.47
C ASN A 226 -19.28 27.92 11.00
N HIS A 227 -19.03 29.16 11.47
CA HIS A 227 -19.28 29.68 12.86
C HIS A 227 -18.07 30.17 13.70
N PRO A 228 -18.31 31.12 14.66
CA PRO A 228 -17.28 31.78 15.46
C PRO A 228 -16.80 30.96 16.66
N LEU A 229 -15.52 31.19 16.97
CA LEU A 229 -14.69 30.65 18.03
C LEU A 229 -15.36 30.71 19.41
N SER A 230 -15.53 29.55 20.07
CA SER A 230 -15.38 29.31 21.54
C SER A 230 -16.43 28.40 22.19
N SER A 231 -17.64 28.25 21.62
CA SER A 231 -18.75 27.55 22.32
C SER A 231 -18.90 26.05 22.00
N GLU A 232 -18.24 25.52 20.96
CA GLU A 232 -18.55 24.16 20.44
C GLU A 232 -17.47 23.09 20.69
N TYR A 233 -16.31 23.44 21.28
CA TYR A 233 -15.34 22.42 21.67
C TYR A 233 -15.93 21.43 22.69
N ASP A 234 -16.87 21.90 23.53
CA ASP A 234 -17.71 21.06 24.41
C ASP A 234 -18.91 20.42 23.69
N MET A 235 -19.44 21.00 22.60
CA MET A 235 -20.50 20.38 21.79
C MET A 235 -19.99 19.28 20.84
N MET A 236 -18.71 19.27 20.45
CA MET A 236 -18.11 18.13 19.75
C MET A 236 -17.86 16.92 20.67
N ARG A 237 -17.81 17.15 21.98
CA ARG A 237 -17.97 16.14 23.04
C ARG A 237 -19.44 15.93 23.45
N SER A 238 -20.41 16.51 22.73
CA SER A 238 -21.83 16.28 23.00
C SER A 238 -22.19 14.81 22.86
N GLU A 239 -23.36 14.45 23.37
CA GLU A 239 -24.03 13.15 23.22
C GLU A 239 -24.06 12.60 21.78
N LYS A 240 -23.77 13.42 20.75
CA LYS A 240 -23.79 13.05 19.33
C LYS A 240 -22.47 12.48 18.77
N ASN A 241 -21.34 12.61 19.49
CA ASN A 241 -20.02 12.20 19.00
C ASN A 241 -19.38 11.19 19.97
N THR A 242 -19.76 9.92 19.80
CA THR A 242 -19.66 8.87 20.82
C THR A 242 -18.41 7.99 20.70
N LEU A 243 -17.35 8.45 20.04
CA LEU A 243 -16.14 7.63 19.90
C LEU A 243 -15.59 7.29 21.28
N SER A 244 -15.31 6.01 21.50
CA SER A 244 -14.76 5.53 22.77
C SER A 244 -13.58 4.58 22.53
N PRO A 245 -12.52 4.67 23.33
CA PRO A 245 -11.41 3.71 23.30
C PRO A 245 -11.84 2.28 23.68
N ASP A 246 -13.00 2.11 24.35
CA ASP A 246 -13.54 0.79 24.70
C ASP A 246 -14.21 0.08 23.52
N ILE A 247 -14.56 0.81 22.45
CA ILE A 247 -15.30 0.30 21.30
C ILE A 247 -14.35 -0.17 20.20
N LEU A 248 -14.58 -1.35 19.63
CA LEU A 248 -13.82 -1.86 18.48
C LEU A 248 -13.78 -0.82 17.35
N THR A 249 -12.57 -0.41 16.97
CA THR A 249 -12.36 0.62 15.94
C THR A 249 -11.79 0.03 14.66
N ILE A 250 -12.56 0.10 13.58
CA ILE A 250 -12.13 -0.30 12.23
C ILE A 250 -11.66 0.93 11.46
N GLY A 251 -10.46 0.87 10.89
CA GLY A 251 -9.89 1.92 10.04
C GLY A 251 -9.87 1.52 8.58
N PHE A 252 -10.19 2.48 7.71
CA PHE A 252 -9.94 2.40 6.27
C PHE A 252 -9.32 3.71 5.82
N ALA A 253 -8.06 3.72 5.35
CA ALA A 253 -7.51 4.93 4.76
C ALA A 253 -6.57 4.74 3.58
N ARG A 254 -7.00 5.19 2.40
CA ARG A 254 -6.30 5.02 1.11
C ARG A 254 -6.69 6.12 0.12
N ARG A 255 -6.01 6.16 -1.03
CA ARG A 255 -6.57 6.83 -2.22
C ARG A 255 -7.86 6.12 -2.60
N PHE A 256 -8.93 6.89 -2.81
CA PHE A 256 -10.19 6.35 -3.31
C PHE A 256 -10.09 6.09 -4.81
N ALA A 257 -10.39 4.85 -5.18
CA ALA A 257 -10.50 4.33 -6.53
C ALA A 257 -11.52 3.18 -6.49
N THR A 258 -12.21 2.92 -7.60
CA THR A 258 -13.31 1.94 -7.65
C THR A 258 -12.87 0.54 -7.23
N TYR A 259 -11.72 0.09 -7.72
CA TYR A 259 -11.19 -1.24 -7.37
C TYR A 259 -10.86 -1.41 -5.88
N LYS A 260 -10.72 -0.34 -5.09
CA LYS A 260 -10.47 -0.44 -3.63
C LYS A 260 -11.75 -0.76 -2.84
N ARG A 261 -12.93 -0.61 -3.46
CA ARG A 261 -14.27 -0.89 -2.91
C ARG A 261 -14.47 -0.40 -1.48
N ALA A 262 -14.10 0.86 -1.22
CA ALA A 262 -14.27 1.46 0.10
C ALA A 262 -15.74 1.41 0.61
N PRO A 263 -16.77 1.58 -0.26
CA PRO A 263 -18.16 1.46 0.17
C PRO A 263 -18.66 0.02 0.40
N LEU A 264 -17.85 -1.03 0.16
CA LEU A 264 -18.30 -2.43 0.23
C LEU A 264 -18.97 -2.77 1.58
N ILE A 265 -18.45 -2.23 2.68
CA ILE A 265 -18.99 -2.41 4.04
C ILE A 265 -20.38 -1.77 4.24
N PHE A 266 -20.84 -0.91 3.33
CA PHE A 266 -22.18 -0.30 3.37
C PHE A 266 -23.19 -1.02 2.47
N ARG A 267 -22.82 -2.14 1.85
CA ARG A 267 -23.69 -2.85 0.91
C ARG A 267 -24.97 -3.38 1.59
N ASP A 268 -24.87 -3.89 2.82
CA ASP A 268 -26.00 -4.26 3.67
C ASP A 268 -26.08 -3.31 4.87
N LEU A 269 -26.89 -2.26 4.71
CA LEU A 269 -27.01 -1.21 5.72
C LEU A 269 -27.73 -1.69 6.98
N ASP A 270 -28.62 -2.67 6.87
CA ASP A 270 -29.39 -3.19 8.01
C ASP A 270 -28.49 -4.04 8.90
N ARG A 271 -27.70 -4.94 8.29
CA ARG A 271 -26.71 -5.75 9.01
C ARG A 271 -25.60 -4.87 9.61
N LEU A 272 -25.12 -3.87 8.86
CA LEU A 272 -24.17 -2.90 9.39
C LEU A 272 -24.75 -2.11 10.57
N ASN A 273 -26.01 -1.69 10.49
CA ASN A 273 -26.71 -1.01 11.58
C ASN A 273 -26.77 -1.86 12.85
N MET A 274 -27.09 -3.16 12.72
CA MET A 274 -27.07 -4.11 13.85
C MET A 274 -25.68 -4.27 14.48
N ILE A 275 -24.62 -4.27 13.66
CA ILE A 275 -23.23 -4.38 14.13
C ILE A 275 -22.80 -3.12 14.88
N ILE A 276 -22.95 -1.94 14.25
CA ILE A 276 -22.49 -0.67 14.81
C ILE A 276 -23.25 -0.33 16.09
N ASN A 277 -24.55 -0.58 16.12
CA ASN A 277 -25.43 -0.22 17.24
C ASN A 277 -25.68 -1.36 18.24
N ASN A 278 -24.90 -2.43 18.19
CA ASN A 278 -25.03 -3.52 19.15
C ASN A 278 -24.81 -3.00 20.59
N PRO A 279 -25.74 -3.19 21.52
CA PRO A 279 -25.64 -2.61 22.87
C PRO A 279 -24.53 -3.23 23.73
N LYS A 280 -24.07 -4.44 23.40
CA LYS A 280 -23.03 -5.17 24.15
C LYS A 280 -21.68 -5.16 23.45
N ARG A 281 -21.68 -5.11 22.11
CA ARG A 281 -20.50 -5.24 21.26
C ARG A 281 -20.51 -4.22 20.11
N PRO A 282 -20.59 -2.91 20.40
CA PRO A 282 -20.70 -1.89 19.35
C PRO A 282 -19.45 -1.83 18.48
N VAL A 283 -19.54 -1.19 17.31
CA VAL A 283 -18.39 -0.98 16.42
C VAL A 283 -18.38 0.46 15.94
N GLN A 284 -17.19 1.05 15.83
CA GLN A 284 -16.99 2.35 15.21
C GLN A 284 -16.04 2.23 14.00
N ILE A 285 -16.25 3.05 12.98
CA ILE A 285 -15.51 3.00 11.73
C ILE A 285 -14.94 4.38 11.41
N ILE A 286 -13.66 4.44 11.06
CA ILE A 286 -12.97 5.67 10.69
C ILE A 286 -12.44 5.51 9.27
N PHE A 287 -12.99 6.31 8.37
CA PHE A 287 -12.52 6.47 7.01
C PHE A 287 -11.60 7.67 6.88
N ALA A 288 -10.60 7.58 6.01
CA ALA A 288 -9.90 8.74 5.50
C ALA A 288 -9.41 8.51 4.07
N GLY A 289 -9.28 9.58 3.29
CA GLY A 289 -8.65 9.47 1.98
C GLY A 289 -8.91 10.66 1.09
N LYS A 290 -8.45 10.52 -0.16
CA LYS A 290 -8.65 11.48 -1.24
C LYS A 290 -8.90 10.72 -2.54
N ALA A 291 -9.77 11.25 -3.38
CA ALA A 291 -9.88 10.82 -4.77
C ALA A 291 -8.94 11.68 -5.64
N HIS A 292 -8.56 11.16 -6.80
CA HIS A 292 -7.83 11.97 -7.77
C HIS A 292 -8.78 13.06 -8.35
N PRO A 293 -8.30 14.27 -8.68
CA PRO A 293 -9.15 15.33 -9.22
C PRO A 293 -9.92 14.95 -10.49
N HIS A 294 -9.43 13.98 -11.25
CA HIS A 294 -10.05 13.48 -12.48
C HIS A 294 -10.72 12.10 -12.32
N ASP A 295 -10.85 11.57 -11.10
CA ASP A 295 -11.48 10.29 -10.82
C ASP A 295 -12.85 10.51 -10.19
N ASP A 296 -13.85 10.74 -11.04
CA ASP A 296 -15.21 11.05 -10.59
C ASP A 296 -15.86 9.88 -9.87
N ALA A 297 -15.60 8.64 -10.29
CA ALA A 297 -16.09 7.45 -9.61
C ALA A 297 -15.50 7.32 -8.19
N GLY A 298 -14.20 7.62 -8.02
CA GLY A 298 -13.57 7.72 -6.70
C GLY A 298 -14.17 8.81 -5.82
N LYS A 299 -14.56 9.96 -6.40
CA LYS A 299 -15.27 11.03 -5.67
C LYS A 299 -16.68 10.60 -5.27
N ASP A 300 -17.38 9.87 -6.14
CA ASP A 300 -18.71 9.34 -5.84
C ASP A 300 -18.67 8.35 -4.66
N TYR A 301 -17.63 7.52 -4.55
CA TYR A 301 -17.42 6.67 -3.37
C TYR A 301 -17.24 7.47 -2.09
N ILE A 302 -16.47 8.58 -2.14
CA ILE A 302 -16.35 9.49 -1.00
C ILE A 302 -17.72 10.08 -0.65
N ARG A 303 -18.47 10.57 -1.65
CA ARG A 303 -19.81 11.13 -1.45
C ARG A 303 -20.73 10.12 -0.76
N GLN A 304 -20.80 8.90 -1.26
CA GLN A 304 -21.61 7.82 -0.68
C GLN A 304 -21.24 7.56 0.78
N ILE A 305 -19.95 7.43 1.11
CA ILE A 305 -19.50 7.17 2.48
C ILE A 305 -19.87 8.35 3.40
N VAL A 306 -19.70 9.59 2.94
CA VAL A 306 -20.08 10.78 3.72
C VAL A 306 -21.60 10.81 3.93
N GLU A 307 -22.40 10.53 2.90
CA GLU A 307 -23.86 10.44 3.00
C GLU A 307 -24.29 9.36 3.99
N TYR A 308 -23.70 8.16 3.92
CA TYR A 308 -23.98 7.08 4.87
C TYR A 308 -23.57 7.47 6.30
N SER A 309 -22.39 8.05 6.48
CA SER A 309 -21.89 8.47 7.81
C SER A 309 -22.81 9.48 8.52
N ARG A 310 -23.56 10.28 7.75
CA ARG A 310 -24.50 11.28 8.27
C ARG A 310 -25.87 10.73 8.61
N ARG A 311 -26.19 9.47 8.26
CA ARG A 311 -27.48 8.87 8.61
C ARG A 311 -27.63 8.76 10.14
N PRO A 312 -28.83 8.95 10.70
CA PRO A 312 -29.04 8.98 12.15
C PRO A 312 -28.47 7.77 12.90
N GLN A 313 -28.54 6.58 12.30
CA GLN A 313 -28.03 5.35 12.90
C GLN A 313 -26.50 5.20 12.88
N PHE A 314 -25.78 5.99 12.08
CA PHE A 314 -24.32 5.91 11.93
C PHE A 314 -23.60 7.16 12.44
N ASN A 315 -24.35 8.25 12.67
CA ASN A 315 -23.83 9.50 13.16
C ASN A 315 -23.03 9.31 14.47
N GLY A 316 -21.85 9.92 14.54
CA GLY A 316 -20.93 9.81 15.68
C GLY A 316 -20.18 8.49 15.82
N LYS A 317 -20.46 7.49 14.97
CA LYS A 317 -19.85 6.15 15.00
C LYS A 317 -19.13 5.78 13.71
N VAL A 318 -19.57 6.34 12.58
CA VAL A 318 -18.89 6.31 11.30
C VAL A 318 -18.35 7.71 11.03
N ILE A 319 -17.03 7.85 11.00
CA ILE A 319 -16.36 9.14 10.83
C ILE A 319 -15.56 9.15 9.53
N PHE A 320 -15.67 10.22 8.76
CA PHE A 320 -14.83 10.46 7.58
C PHE A 320 -13.89 11.63 7.84
N LEU A 321 -12.58 11.37 7.80
CA LEU A 321 -11.53 12.39 7.91
C LEU A 321 -11.09 12.80 6.50
N GLU A 322 -11.42 14.03 6.12
CA GLU A 322 -10.98 14.58 4.84
C GLU A 322 -9.47 14.87 4.87
N ASN A 323 -8.92 15.21 3.72
CA ASN A 323 -7.54 15.68 3.60
C ASN A 323 -6.45 14.71 4.09
N TYR A 324 -6.65 13.40 3.89
CA TYR A 324 -5.65 12.38 4.18
C TYR A 324 -4.23 12.74 3.72
N ASN A 325 -3.31 12.67 4.66
CA ASN A 325 -1.89 12.99 4.52
C ASN A 325 -1.09 12.12 5.50
N LEU A 326 0.23 12.30 5.54
CA LEU A 326 1.10 11.50 6.40
C LEU A 326 0.75 11.64 7.90
N GLY A 327 0.29 12.81 8.35
CA GLY A 327 -0.12 13.06 9.73
C GLY A 327 -1.36 12.24 10.12
N VAL A 328 -2.42 12.30 9.29
CA VAL A 328 -3.63 11.48 9.47
C VAL A 328 -3.29 9.99 9.41
N ALA A 329 -2.45 9.59 8.44
CA ALA A 329 -2.00 8.22 8.27
C ALA A 329 -1.33 7.68 9.55
N LYS A 330 -0.34 8.41 10.09
CA LYS A 330 0.36 8.00 11.33
C LYS A 330 -0.60 7.84 12.51
N ARG A 331 -1.59 8.72 12.66
CA ARG A 331 -2.58 8.61 13.74
C ARG A 331 -3.47 7.39 13.55
N MET A 332 -3.99 7.18 12.35
CA MET A 332 -4.89 6.06 12.08
C MET A 332 -4.18 4.70 12.18
N VAL A 333 -3.05 4.50 11.49
CA VAL A 333 -2.34 3.19 11.54
C VAL A 333 -1.89 2.83 12.95
N SER A 334 -1.61 3.83 13.79
CA SER A 334 -1.26 3.58 15.18
C SER A 334 -2.48 3.30 16.08
N GLY A 335 -3.61 3.95 15.82
CA GLY A 335 -4.72 3.99 16.75
C GLY A 335 -5.90 3.07 16.46
N VAL A 336 -6.09 2.57 15.23
CA VAL A 336 -7.21 1.66 14.94
C VAL A 336 -6.90 0.22 15.38
N ASP A 337 -7.93 -0.55 15.72
CA ASP A 337 -7.77 -1.95 16.13
C ASP A 337 -7.67 -2.89 14.93
N VAL A 338 -8.49 -2.63 13.92
CA VAL A 338 -8.53 -3.40 12.67
C VAL A 338 -8.31 -2.47 11.49
N TRP A 339 -7.36 -2.82 10.63
CA TRP A 339 -7.11 -2.14 9.36
C TRP A 339 -7.79 -2.90 8.22
N LEU A 340 -8.86 -2.33 7.68
CA LEU A 340 -9.71 -2.93 6.65
C LEU A 340 -9.19 -2.60 5.24
N ASN A 341 -9.08 -3.62 4.38
CA ASN A 341 -8.86 -3.43 2.95
C ASN A 341 -9.78 -4.34 2.13
N THR A 342 -10.46 -3.77 1.14
CA THR A 342 -11.44 -4.48 0.30
C THR A 342 -11.12 -4.41 -1.20
N PRO A 343 -9.86 -4.53 -1.65
CA PRO A 343 -9.55 -4.43 -3.08
C PRO A 343 -10.22 -5.55 -3.89
N VAL A 344 -10.55 -5.27 -5.14
CA VAL A 344 -10.87 -6.29 -6.15
C VAL A 344 -9.59 -7.06 -6.44
N ARG A 345 -9.61 -8.38 -6.29
CA ARG A 345 -8.48 -9.24 -6.62
C ARG A 345 -8.38 -9.44 -8.15
N PRO A 346 -7.19 -9.40 -8.78
CA PRO A 346 -5.86 -9.11 -8.25
C PRO A 346 -5.38 -7.66 -8.55
N MET A 347 -6.22 -6.65 -8.27
CA MET A 347 -5.95 -5.25 -8.64
C MET A 347 -5.11 -4.49 -7.60
N GLU A 348 -4.73 -5.12 -6.49
CA GLU A 348 -3.73 -4.59 -5.56
C GLU A 348 -2.35 -5.16 -5.85
N ALA A 349 -1.38 -4.30 -6.19
CA ALA A 349 0.01 -4.77 -6.39
C ALA A 349 0.69 -5.21 -5.07
N SER A 350 0.41 -4.53 -3.96
CA SER A 350 1.00 -4.83 -2.64
C SER A 350 0.07 -4.25 -1.57
N GLY A 351 0.38 -3.08 -1.01
CA GLY A 351 -0.50 -2.36 -0.08
C GLY A 351 0.10 -2.11 1.30
N THR A 352 1.21 -1.37 1.35
CA THR A 352 2.03 -1.15 2.56
C THR A 352 1.34 -0.50 3.76
N SER A 353 0.09 -0.03 3.63
CA SER A 353 -0.64 0.53 4.78
C SER A 353 -0.92 -0.51 5.86
N GLY A 354 -1.22 -1.75 5.47
CA GLY A 354 -1.44 -2.85 6.41
C GLY A 354 -0.16 -3.31 7.10
N GLU A 355 1.00 -3.14 6.47
CA GLU A 355 2.31 -3.46 7.05
C GLU A 355 2.67 -2.47 8.19
N LYS A 356 2.13 -1.25 8.18
CA LYS A 356 2.43 -0.21 9.19
C LYS A 356 1.70 -0.45 10.51
N THR A 357 0.46 -0.96 10.43
CA THR A 357 -0.44 -1.06 11.60
C THR A 357 0.08 -2.05 12.65
N VAL A 358 0.82 -3.08 12.21
CA VAL A 358 1.23 -4.19 13.09
C VAL A 358 2.22 -3.75 14.16
N LEU A 359 3.10 -2.78 13.88
CA LEU A 359 4.07 -2.25 14.86
C LEU A 359 3.41 -1.65 16.10
N HIS A 360 2.16 -1.22 15.94
CA HIS A 360 1.34 -0.63 16.98
C HIS A 360 0.40 -1.66 17.63
N GLY A 361 0.36 -2.90 17.12
CA GLY A 361 -0.58 -3.94 17.53
C GLY A 361 -1.98 -3.80 16.91
N GLY A 362 -2.10 -3.12 15.77
CA GLY A 362 -3.28 -3.22 14.92
C GLY A 362 -3.28 -4.52 14.12
N LEU A 363 -4.47 -5.04 13.80
CA LEU A 363 -4.65 -6.29 13.04
C LEU A 363 -5.20 -6.02 11.65
N ASN A 364 -4.80 -6.82 10.66
CA ASN A 364 -5.28 -6.68 9.29
C ASN A 364 -6.56 -7.51 9.08
N PHE A 365 -7.52 -6.93 8.35
CA PHE A 365 -8.68 -7.63 7.82
C PHE A 365 -8.82 -7.27 6.34
N SER A 366 -8.55 -8.22 5.45
CA SER A 366 -8.40 -7.91 4.03
C SER A 366 -8.83 -9.05 3.12
N VAL A 367 -9.24 -8.70 1.89
CA VAL A 367 -9.24 -9.66 0.77
C VAL A 367 -7.82 -10.20 0.56
N LEU A 368 -7.70 -11.47 0.15
CA LEU A 368 -6.42 -12.09 -0.22
C LEU A 368 -5.92 -11.55 -1.57
N ASP A 369 -5.46 -10.30 -1.55
CA ASP A 369 -4.85 -9.61 -2.68
C ASP A 369 -3.60 -8.81 -2.25
N GLY A 370 -2.75 -8.46 -3.22
CA GLY A 370 -1.49 -7.75 -3.00
C GLY A 370 -0.53 -8.53 -2.10
N TRP A 371 -0.10 -7.90 -1.00
CA TRP A 371 0.84 -8.50 -0.04
C TRP A 371 0.18 -9.48 0.94
N TRP A 372 -1.15 -9.43 1.09
CA TRP A 372 -1.83 -10.18 2.15
C TRP A 372 -1.82 -11.71 1.95
N PRO A 373 -1.92 -12.27 0.73
CA PRO A 373 -1.86 -13.73 0.49
C PRO A 373 -0.57 -14.39 0.97
N GLU A 374 0.56 -13.69 0.89
CA GLU A 374 1.85 -14.22 1.34
C GLU A 374 2.10 -13.99 2.83
N ALA A 375 1.41 -13.02 3.45
CA ALA A 375 1.54 -12.70 4.88
C ALA A 375 0.60 -13.49 5.77
N TYR A 376 -0.63 -13.71 5.32
CA TYR A 376 -1.71 -14.24 6.14
C TYR A 376 -1.47 -15.71 6.51
N ASN A 377 -1.57 -16.02 7.79
CA ASN A 377 -1.38 -17.39 8.31
C ASN A 377 -2.55 -17.90 9.17
N GLY A 378 -3.69 -17.19 9.21
CA GLY A 378 -4.85 -17.51 10.06
C GLY A 378 -4.80 -16.94 11.47
N ASP A 379 -3.59 -16.70 12.00
CA ASP A 379 -3.38 -16.26 13.38
C ASP A 379 -2.93 -14.81 13.51
N ASN A 380 -2.52 -14.16 12.42
CA ASN A 380 -2.00 -12.79 12.38
C ASN A 380 -2.96 -11.73 11.81
N GLY A 381 -4.23 -12.09 11.63
CA GLY A 381 -5.28 -11.22 11.12
C GLY A 381 -6.46 -12.04 10.63
N TRP A 382 -7.18 -11.50 9.64
CA TRP A 382 -8.31 -12.17 8.99
C TRP A 382 -8.32 -11.94 7.48
N ALA A 383 -8.76 -12.95 6.75
CA ALA A 383 -9.12 -12.86 5.34
C ALA A 383 -10.62 -12.64 5.19
N ILE A 384 -11.04 -11.81 4.21
CA ILE A 384 -12.45 -11.67 3.84
C ILE A 384 -12.90 -12.92 3.08
N SER A 385 -12.19 -13.28 2.00
CA SER A 385 -12.46 -14.44 1.17
C SER A 385 -11.21 -15.29 0.99
N HIS A 386 -11.36 -16.52 0.49
CA HIS A 386 -10.28 -17.49 0.32
C HIS A 386 -9.67 -17.48 -1.10
N GLY A 387 -9.90 -16.40 -1.86
CA GLY A 387 -9.31 -16.18 -3.19
C GLY A 387 -10.25 -16.49 -4.36
N GLU A 388 -11.53 -16.73 -4.09
CA GLU A 388 -12.58 -16.93 -5.07
C GLU A 388 -12.70 -15.72 -6.00
N MET A 389 -12.85 -15.98 -7.31
CA MET A 389 -13.02 -14.96 -8.34
C MET A 389 -14.25 -15.27 -9.19
N PHE A 390 -15.14 -14.29 -9.34
CA PHE A 390 -16.34 -14.36 -10.18
C PHE A 390 -16.17 -13.47 -11.41
N TYR A 391 -16.72 -13.92 -12.55
CA TYR A 391 -16.71 -13.11 -13.78
C TYR A 391 -17.56 -11.85 -13.66
N ASN A 392 -18.68 -11.93 -12.92
CA ASN A 392 -19.57 -10.81 -12.69
C ASN A 392 -19.09 -10.00 -11.47
N PRO A 393 -18.68 -8.74 -11.62
CA PRO A 393 -18.22 -7.90 -10.51
C PRO A 393 -19.27 -7.74 -9.39
N GLU A 394 -20.56 -7.71 -9.74
CA GLU A 394 -21.63 -7.54 -8.75
C GLU A 394 -21.84 -8.79 -7.89
N GLU A 395 -21.61 -9.98 -8.47
CA GLU A 395 -21.60 -11.24 -7.73
C GLU A 395 -20.37 -11.33 -6.81
N GLN A 396 -19.20 -10.89 -7.30
CA GLN A 396 -17.98 -10.80 -6.49
C GLN A 396 -18.21 -9.87 -5.29
N ASP A 397 -18.79 -8.69 -5.50
CA ASP A 397 -19.04 -7.74 -4.42
C ASP A 397 -20.09 -8.26 -3.43
N ARG A 398 -21.11 -9.00 -3.89
CA ARG A 398 -22.06 -9.66 -2.98
C ARG A 398 -21.35 -10.70 -2.11
N PHE A 399 -20.57 -11.57 -2.75
CA PHE A 399 -19.85 -12.64 -2.07
C PHE A 399 -18.84 -12.09 -1.04
N ASP A 400 -18.04 -11.11 -1.44
CA ASP A 400 -17.06 -10.51 -0.53
C ASP A 400 -17.74 -9.72 0.61
N ALA A 401 -18.86 -9.04 0.37
CA ALA A 401 -19.61 -8.36 1.42
C ALA A 401 -20.21 -9.36 2.44
N ASP A 402 -20.83 -10.44 1.96
CA ASP A 402 -21.43 -11.46 2.83
C ASP A 402 -20.37 -12.12 3.73
N ASN A 403 -19.20 -12.43 3.16
CA ASN A 403 -18.08 -12.96 3.93
C ASN A 403 -17.49 -11.91 4.88
N LEU A 404 -17.37 -10.65 4.46
CA LEU A 404 -16.92 -9.55 5.30
C LEU A 404 -17.74 -9.48 6.59
N TYR A 405 -19.08 -9.48 6.49
CA TYR A 405 -19.94 -9.46 7.65
C TYR A 405 -19.85 -10.74 8.47
N THR A 406 -19.79 -11.90 7.82
CA THR A 406 -19.67 -13.21 8.50
C THR A 406 -18.42 -13.28 9.37
N VAL A 407 -17.28 -12.80 8.87
CA VAL A 407 -16.03 -12.74 9.63
C VAL A 407 -16.09 -11.71 10.75
N LEU A 408 -16.72 -10.54 10.52
CA LEU A 408 -16.93 -9.54 11.56
C LEU A 408 -17.73 -10.11 12.73
N GLU A 409 -18.90 -10.68 12.44
CA GLU A 409 -19.87 -11.13 13.44
C GLU A 409 -19.42 -12.38 14.21
N ASN A 410 -18.80 -13.33 13.52
CA ASN A 410 -18.47 -14.63 14.11
C ASN A 410 -17.03 -14.72 14.64
N GLN A 411 -16.12 -13.86 14.17
CA GLN A 411 -14.70 -13.93 14.53
C GLN A 411 -14.19 -12.65 15.15
N ILE A 412 -14.19 -11.53 14.41
CA ILE A 412 -13.50 -10.30 14.84
C ILE A 412 -14.16 -9.70 16.08
N ILE A 413 -15.46 -9.41 16.01
CA ILE A 413 -16.21 -8.75 17.09
C ILE A 413 -16.21 -9.63 18.35
N PRO A 414 -16.54 -10.94 18.31
CA PRO A 414 -16.46 -11.78 19.49
C PRO A 414 -15.06 -11.85 20.08
N THR A 415 -14.01 -11.98 19.26
CA THR A 415 -12.62 -12.03 19.75
C THR A 415 -12.21 -10.71 20.41
N PHE A 416 -12.63 -9.57 19.85
CA PHE A 416 -12.34 -8.27 20.44
C PHE A 416 -13.08 -8.05 21.74
N TYR A 417 -14.28 -8.60 21.97
CA TYR A 417 -15.11 -8.36 23.17
C TYR A 417 -15.08 -9.47 24.22
N ASP A 418 -14.46 -10.62 23.93
CA ASP A 418 -14.17 -11.66 24.91
C ASP A 418 -13.14 -11.16 25.93
N ARG A 419 -13.45 -11.23 27.22
CA ARG A 419 -12.63 -10.67 28.31
C ARG A 419 -12.42 -11.72 29.39
N ASN A 420 -11.21 -11.77 29.96
CA ASN A 420 -10.97 -12.53 31.19
C ASN A 420 -11.43 -11.75 32.44
N GLU A 421 -11.18 -12.31 33.63
CA GLU A 421 -11.52 -11.71 34.92
C GLU A 421 -10.87 -10.34 35.20
N TYR A 422 -9.75 -10.04 34.54
CA TYR A 422 -9.04 -8.76 34.61
C TYR A 422 -9.46 -7.77 33.51
N ASN A 423 -10.53 -8.06 32.78
CA ASN A 423 -11.00 -7.27 31.64
C ASN A 423 -9.97 -7.16 30.50
N ILE A 424 -9.19 -8.22 30.26
CA ILE A 424 -8.17 -8.30 29.20
C ILE A 424 -8.63 -9.25 28.07
N PRO A 425 -8.53 -8.84 26.79
CA PRO A 425 -8.88 -9.69 25.65
C PRO A 425 -7.72 -10.60 25.23
N THR A 426 -7.46 -11.65 26.01
CA THR A 426 -6.29 -12.54 25.80
C THR A 426 -6.22 -13.16 24.40
N LYS A 427 -7.37 -13.58 23.83
CA LYS A 427 -7.42 -14.12 22.45
C LYS A 427 -7.04 -13.06 21.40
N TRP A 428 -7.45 -11.82 21.60
CA TRP A 428 -7.10 -10.70 20.73
C TRP A 428 -5.61 -10.37 20.84
N ILE A 429 -5.08 -10.32 22.06
CA ILE A 429 -3.67 -10.03 22.32
C ILE A 429 -2.76 -11.11 21.74
N ARG A 430 -3.16 -12.38 21.81
CA ARG A 430 -2.44 -13.45 21.11
C ARG A 430 -2.34 -13.20 19.60
N LYS A 431 -3.43 -12.75 18.95
CA LYS A 431 -3.37 -12.35 17.53
C LYS A 431 -2.46 -11.15 17.32
N ILE A 432 -2.46 -10.15 18.21
CA ILE A 432 -1.52 -9.02 18.17
C ILE A 432 -0.07 -9.51 18.20
N ARG A 433 0.27 -10.38 19.16
CA ARG A 433 1.62 -10.94 19.30
C ARG A 433 2.04 -11.69 18.03
N ASN A 434 1.15 -12.52 17.50
CA ASN A 434 1.41 -13.27 16.26
C ASN A 434 1.58 -12.33 15.05
N ALA A 435 0.76 -11.28 14.95
CA ALA A 435 0.88 -10.28 13.89
C ALA A 435 2.22 -9.55 13.95
N ILE A 436 2.63 -9.07 15.13
CA ILE A 436 3.93 -8.41 15.31
C ILE A 436 5.06 -9.38 14.94
N ALA A 437 5.05 -10.59 15.49
CA ALA A 437 6.12 -11.58 15.29
C ALA A 437 6.27 -12.03 13.84
N THR A 438 5.16 -12.17 13.11
CA THR A 438 5.19 -12.75 11.75
C THR A 438 5.21 -11.71 10.63
N ILE A 439 4.73 -10.49 10.88
CA ILE A 439 4.64 -9.44 9.86
C ILE A 439 5.75 -8.41 10.03
N ALA A 440 6.00 -7.91 11.24
CA ALA A 440 6.92 -6.77 11.40
C ALA A 440 8.35 -7.05 10.91
N PRO A 441 8.93 -8.27 11.08
CA PRO A 441 10.25 -8.58 10.54
C PRO A 441 10.27 -8.87 9.03
N GLU A 442 9.22 -9.48 8.50
CA GLU A 442 9.19 -9.85 7.08
C GLU A 442 8.85 -8.64 6.20
N TYR A 443 7.95 -7.76 6.63
CA TYR A 443 7.50 -6.61 5.84
C TYR A 443 8.19 -5.32 6.27
N ASN A 444 9.50 -5.41 6.53
CA ASN A 444 10.36 -4.26 6.83
C ASN A 444 11.23 -3.85 5.63
N THR A 445 11.62 -2.58 5.59
CA THR A 445 12.46 -2.04 4.52
C THR A 445 13.89 -2.60 4.55
N HIS A 446 14.43 -3.04 5.69
CA HIS A 446 15.78 -3.61 5.77
C HIS A 446 15.89 -4.92 4.98
N ARG A 447 14.92 -5.82 5.15
CA ARG A 447 14.69 -7.04 4.41
C ARG A 447 14.52 -6.72 2.93
N MET A 448 13.60 -5.83 2.58
CA MET A 448 13.35 -5.44 1.19
C MET A 448 14.62 -4.93 0.49
N VAL A 449 15.37 -4.02 1.12
CA VAL A 449 16.62 -3.46 0.57
C VAL A 449 17.70 -4.52 0.48
N ARG A 450 17.82 -5.41 1.47
CA ARG A 450 18.74 -6.56 1.42
C ARG A 450 18.41 -7.45 0.23
N ASP A 451 17.14 -7.80 0.03
CA ASP A 451 16.72 -8.68 -1.06
C ASP A 451 16.97 -8.02 -2.44
N TYR A 452 16.73 -6.71 -2.58
CA TYR A 452 17.17 -5.97 -3.77
C TYR A 452 18.69 -6.02 -3.95
N ALA A 453 19.46 -5.81 -2.89
CA ALA A 453 20.91 -5.83 -2.96
C ALA A 453 21.43 -7.20 -3.41
N THR A 454 20.94 -8.29 -2.82
CA THR A 454 21.41 -9.65 -3.07
C THR A 454 20.90 -10.23 -4.38
N LEU A 455 19.65 -9.97 -4.76
CA LEU A 455 19.03 -10.58 -5.93
C LEU A 455 19.16 -9.73 -7.21
N TYR A 456 19.26 -8.41 -7.08
CA TYR A 456 19.21 -7.51 -8.23
C TYR A 456 20.44 -6.61 -8.40
N TYR A 457 21.10 -6.15 -7.33
CA TYR A 457 22.18 -5.18 -7.45
C TYR A 457 23.57 -5.80 -7.54
N LEU A 458 23.86 -6.74 -6.64
CA LEU A 458 25.11 -7.51 -6.64
C LEU A 458 25.06 -8.47 -7.82
N GLN A 459 26.03 -8.34 -8.72
CA GLN A 459 26.26 -9.39 -9.71
C GLN A 459 26.96 -10.53 -8.95
N ASN A 460 26.35 -11.72 -8.92
CA ASN A 460 27.09 -12.92 -8.54
C ASN A 460 28.26 -13.04 -9.52
N LYS A 461 29.44 -12.61 -9.12
CA LYS A 461 30.68 -13.08 -9.71
C LYS A 461 30.81 -14.53 -9.26
N GLU A 462 30.19 -15.45 -9.99
CA GLU A 462 30.72 -16.80 -9.99
C GLU A 462 32.16 -16.68 -10.52
N ASN A 463 33.11 -17.05 -9.66
CA ASN A 463 34.53 -17.13 -9.98
C ASN A 463 34.80 -18.27 -10.95
#